data_AF-A0A969TT60-F1
#
_entry.id   AF-A0A969TT60-F1
#
_cell.length_a   1.000
_cell.length_b   1.000
_cell.length_c   1.000
_cell.angle_alpha   90.00
_cell.angle_beta   90.00
_cell.angle_gamma   90.00
#
_symmetry.space_group_name_H-M   'P 1'
#
loop_
_entity.id
_entity.type
_entity.pdbx_description
1 polymer ?
#
loop_
_entity_poly.entity_id
_entity_poly.type
_entity_poly.pdbx_seq_one_letter_code
_entity_poly.pdbx_strand_id
1 'polypeptide(L)'
;MGKEVRLISHNKISSYRDLCGWSYKDDEHDAVVCAYYGWLNLDNLSAYNRVRRPLVQAAYLRFLEKERIARDIRIAANRGWNLMHREFPEGIVKTPSASCERIESIWPFIAGETLTDRTRSKQRAKLTDSIGTAARLGFSGELISYAERVCHLHDARLQVKREFDSFLARDEYAWIKPVFDEFGFSTFERTIFLCQFDPFGQFLDARGKELRIELKRRKAHGGKHITRRIGRNKFHSVMGKAIYPWSSGNKEGHIVSGSQLARNHWYLWVNRQIGLNYSRQGNELIESFKRDYERDLGVSLGALEQLIALSDEQLCDGIGRIEHSAIASALLPLIEMAQKAKKSPSAYLKAQGKTRLRMWAKSRVADRAVKVLFKKLTFAYKQR
;
A
#
# COMPACT_ATOMS: atom_id res chain seq x y z
N MET A 1 28.11 2.88 -8.35
CA MET A 1 27.29 3.31 -9.49
C MET A 1 25.98 2.52 -9.50
N GLY A 2 24.83 3.18 -9.49
CA GLY A 2 23.55 2.47 -9.63
C GLY A 2 23.30 2.07 -11.08
N LYS A 3 22.70 0.90 -11.32
CA LYS A 3 22.35 0.40 -12.66
C LYS A 3 20.91 0.79 -13.00
N GLU A 4 20.67 1.17 -14.25
CA GLU A 4 19.30 1.29 -14.77
C GLU A 4 18.68 -0.11 -14.88
N VAL A 5 17.41 -0.24 -14.49
CA VAL A 5 16.69 -1.51 -14.57
C VAL A 5 15.49 -1.35 -15.49
N ARG A 6 15.46 -2.18 -16.54
CA ARG A 6 14.35 -2.23 -17.51
C ARG A 6 13.59 -3.53 -17.35
N LEU A 7 12.29 -3.43 -17.07
CA LEU A 7 11.41 -4.58 -16.85
C LEU A 7 10.65 -4.91 -18.13
N ILE A 8 10.81 -6.14 -18.58
CA ILE A 8 10.15 -6.68 -19.78
C ILE A 8 8.90 -7.47 -19.35
N SER A 9 7.88 -7.48 -20.21
CA SER A 9 6.68 -8.27 -19.97
C SER A 9 6.93 -9.75 -20.19
N HIS A 10 6.44 -10.61 -19.30
CA HIS A 10 6.54 -12.06 -19.47
C HIS A 10 5.94 -12.54 -20.81
N ASN A 11 4.84 -11.91 -21.26
CA ASN A 11 4.23 -12.24 -22.55
C ASN A 11 5.17 -11.95 -23.72
N LYS A 12 6.01 -10.91 -23.62
CA LYS A 12 7.00 -10.60 -24.65
C LYS A 12 8.09 -11.65 -24.67
N ILE A 13 8.54 -12.09 -23.49
CA ILE A 13 9.55 -13.15 -23.38
C ILE A 13 9.03 -14.44 -24.02
N SER A 14 7.78 -14.84 -23.69
CA SER A 14 7.14 -16.02 -24.28
C SER A 14 7.07 -15.93 -25.81
N SER A 15 6.58 -14.83 -26.37
CA SER A 15 6.48 -14.67 -27.82
C SER A 15 7.83 -14.73 -28.54
N TYR A 16 8.90 -14.25 -27.91
CA TYR A 16 10.25 -14.33 -28.47
C TYR A 16 10.83 -15.74 -28.38
N ARG A 17 10.58 -16.46 -27.27
CA ARG A 17 10.93 -17.88 -27.18
C ARG A 17 10.27 -18.70 -28.28
N ASP A 18 8.98 -18.47 -28.52
CA ASP A 18 8.22 -19.15 -29.58
C ASP A 18 8.82 -18.87 -30.96
N LEU A 19 9.23 -17.61 -31.23
CA LEU A 19 9.92 -17.21 -32.46
C LEU A 19 11.28 -17.90 -32.64
N CYS A 20 12.00 -18.16 -31.55
CA CYS A 20 13.29 -18.86 -31.56
C CYS A 20 13.16 -20.39 -31.56
N GLY A 21 11.94 -20.94 -31.51
CA GLY A 21 11.70 -22.38 -31.43
C GLY A 21 12.07 -23.00 -30.07
N TRP A 22 12.17 -22.19 -29.01
CA TRP A 22 12.56 -22.65 -27.67
C TRP A 22 11.34 -23.15 -26.89
N SER A 23 11.15 -24.47 -26.89
CA SER A 23 10.02 -25.13 -26.24
C SER A 23 10.06 -25.06 -24.71
N TYR A 24 11.25 -25.01 -24.11
CA TYR A 24 11.42 -24.99 -22.66
C TYR A 24 11.61 -23.58 -22.11
N LYS A 25 11.17 -23.40 -20.85
CA LYS A 25 11.44 -22.20 -20.06
C LYS A 25 12.62 -22.51 -19.14
N ASP A 26 13.75 -21.86 -19.39
CA ASP A 26 14.89 -21.84 -18.50
C ASP A 26 15.46 -20.41 -18.40
N ASP A 27 16.38 -20.23 -17.46
CA ASP A 27 16.94 -18.91 -17.17
C ASP A 27 17.89 -18.43 -18.27
N GLU A 28 18.56 -19.34 -18.98
CA GLU A 28 19.51 -19.00 -20.06
C GLU A 28 18.77 -18.44 -21.28
N HIS A 29 17.74 -19.13 -21.78
CA HIS A 29 16.93 -18.65 -22.89
C HIS A 29 16.17 -17.38 -22.51
N ASP A 30 15.60 -17.28 -21.31
CA ASP A 30 14.94 -16.06 -20.83
C ASP A 30 15.96 -14.89 -20.76
N ALA A 31 17.22 -15.14 -20.37
CA ALA A 31 18.28 -14.14 -20.36
C ALA A 31 18.66 -13.68 -21.78
N VAL A 32 18.80 -14.61 -22.74
CA VAL A 32 19.09 -14.26 -24.14
C VAL A 32 17.94 -13.44 -24.74
N VAL A 33 16.68 -13.84 -24.51
CA VAL A 33 15.52 -13.06 -24.95
C VAL A 33 15.54 -11.66 -24.32
N CYS A 34 15.84 -11.55 -23.03
CA CYS A 34 15.93 -10.25 -22.36
C CYS A 34 17.05 -9.38 -22.95
N ALA A 35 18.22 -9.95 -23.24
CA ALA A 35 19.34 -9.25 -23.85
C ALA A 35 18.99 -8.77 -25.27
N TYR A 36 18.43 -9.66 -26.10
CA TYR A 36 18.04 -9.34 -27.47
C TYR A 36 16.92 -8.29 -27.54
N TYR A 37 15.86 -8.48 -26.73
CA TYR A 37 14.79 -7.49 -26.62
C TYR A 37 15.31 -6.15 -26.10
N GLY A 38 16.23 -6.20 -25.13
CA GLY A 38 16.95 -5.06 -24.59
C GLY A 38 17.65 -4.28 -25.69
N TRP A 39 18.48 -4.96 -26.48
CA TRP A 39 19.25 -4.41 -27.58
C TRP A 39 18.35 -3.76 -28.66
N LEU A 40 17.30 -4.45 -29.10
CA LEU A 40 16.36 -3.92 -30.11
C LEU A 40 15.58 -2.67 -29.66
N ASN A 41 15.42 -2.47 -28.35
CA ASN A 41 14.60 -1.39 -27.79
C ASN A 41 15.42 -0.42 -26.94
N LEU A 42 16.75 -0.36 -27.15
CA LEU A 42 17.66 0.47 -26.36
C LEU A 42 17.18 1.93 -26.24
N ASP A 43 16.70 2.52 -27.34
CA ASP A 43 16.24 3.92 -27.37
C ASP A 43 14.73 4.08 -27.15
N ASN A 44 13.98 2.98 -27.04
CA ASN A 44 12.52 3.00 -26.93
C ASN A 44 12.04 2.66 -25.52
N LEU A 45 12.01 3.65 -24.63
CA LEU A 45 11.50 3.50 -23.26
C LEU A 45 10.05 3.00 -23.18
N SER A 46 9.23 3.27 -24.22
CA SER A 46 7.83 2.87 -24.24
C SER A 46 7.65 1.35 -24.36
N ALA A 47 8.65 0.65 -24.92
CA ALA A 47 8.66 -0.80 -25.15
C ALA A 47 8.69 -1.61 -23.84
N TYR A 48 9.40 -1.11 -22.84
CA TYR A 48 9.52 -1.77 -21.53
C TYR A 48 8.27 -1.55 -20.69
N ASN A 49 7.88 -2.51 -19.85
CA ASN A 49 6.77 -2.30 -18.91
C ASN A 49 7.08 -1.19 -17.90
N ARG A 50 8.34 -1.13 -17.48
CA ARG A 50 8.85 -0.13 -16.54
C ARG A 50 10.34 0.05 -16.76
N VAL A 51 10.78 1.30 -16.70
CA VAL A 51 12.20 1.67 -16.60
C VAL A 51 12.42 2.28 -15.22
N ARG A 52 13.51 1.93 -14.55
CA ARG A 52 13.91 2.55 -13.28
C ARG A 52 15.29 3.14 -13.43
N ARG A 53 15.36 4.47 -13.37
CA ARG A 53 16.62 5.21 -13.31
C ARG A 53 17.40 4.79 -12.06
N PRO A 54 18.74 4.85 -12.05
CA PRO A 54 19.57 4.44 -10.92
C PRO A 54 19.11 5.02 -9.58
N LEU A 55 18.76 6.31 -9.57
CA LEU A 55 18.26 6.99 -8.38
C LEU A 55 16.95 6.39 -7.85
N VAL A 56 16.00 6.15 -8.75
CA VAL A 56 14.69 5.60 -8.41
C VAL A 56 14.79 4.14 -7.99
N GLN A 57 15.71 3.39 -8.60
CA GLN A 57 16.02 2.04 -8.17
C GLN A 57 16.61 2.03 -6.75
N ALA A 58 17.51 2.97 -6.41
CA ALA A 58 18.04 3.10 -5.05
C ALA A 58 16.92 3.43 -4.04
N ALA A 59 16.04 4.39 -4.35
CA ALA A 59 14.88 4.71 -3.51
C ALA A 59 13.95 3.50 -3.34
N TYR A 60 13.71 2.73 -4.40
CA TYR A 60 12.90 1.52 -4.35
C TYR A 60 13.54 0.43 -3.46
N LEU A 61 14.85 0.21 -3.56
CA LEU A 61 15.55 -0.74 -2.70
C LEU A 61 15.49 -0.32 -1.23
N ARG A 62 15.70 0.98 -0.94
CA ARG A 62 15.48 1.52 0.42
C ARG A 62 14.06 1.34 0.91
N PHE A 63 13.07 1.41 0.00
CA PHE A 63 11.68 1.11 0.35
C PHE A 63 11.49 -0.34 0.78
N LEU A 64 12.09 -1.30 0.06
CA LEU A 64 12.06 -2.71 0.45
C LEU A 64 12.74 -2.95 1.79
N GLU A 65 13.83 -2.24 2.06
CA GLU A 65 14.52 -2.30 3.35
C GLU A 65 13.64 -1.76 4.49
N LYS A 66 12.92 -0.66 4.28
CA LYS A 66 11.93 -0.18 5.24
C LYS A 66 10.85 -1.22 5.55
N GLU A 67 10.38 -1.97 4.54
CA GLU A 67 9.43 -3.08 4.74
C GLU A 67 10.07 -4.27 5.46
N ARG A 68 11.37 -4.52 5.30
CA ARG A 68 12.13 -5.49 6.09
C ARG A 68 12.22 -5.04 7.56
N ILE A 69 12.68 -3.82 7.80
CA ILE A 69 12.79 -3.23 9.15
C ILE A 69 11.46 -3.30 9.89
N ALA A 70 10.35 -2.97 9.23
CA ALA A 70 9.02 -3.04 9.85
C ALA A 70 8.63 -4.47 10.31
N ARG A 71 9.04 -5.51 9.56
CA ARG A 71 8.84 -6.90 9.96
C ARG A 71 9.74 -7.27 11.14
N ASP A 72 10.98 -6.83 11.12
CA ASP A 72 11.96 -7.12 12.16
C ASP A 72 11.58 -6.47 13.49
N ILE A 73 11.08 -5.22 13.47
CA ILE A 73 10.50 -4.54 14.64
C ILE A 73 9.38 -5.39 15.23
N ARG A 74 8.44 -5.85 14.39
CA ARG A 74 7.31 -6.66 14.86
C ARG A 74 7.77 -7.96 15.51
N ILE A 75 8.78 -8.62 14.96
CA ILE A 75 9.31 -9.87 15.50
C ILE A 75 9.98 -9.61 16.87
N ALA A 76 10.86 -8.61 16.94
CA ALA A 76 11.55 -8.25 18.19
C ALA A 76 10.56 -7.80 19.27
N ALA A 77 9.63 -6.91 18.93
CA ALA A 77 8.60 -6.42 19.84
C ALA A 77 7.73 -7.56 20.37
N ASN A 78 7.26 -8.47 19.51
CA ASN A 78 6.44 -9.61 19.96
C ASN A 78 7.20 -10.53 20.93
N ARG A 79 8.50 -10.76 20.71
CA ARG A 79 9.32 -11.54 21.64
C ARG A 79 9.52 -10.80 22.97
N GLY A 80 9.81 -9.50 22.92
CA GLY A 80 9.89 -8.64 24.10
C GLY A 80 8.58 -8.60 24.89
N TRP A 81 7.43 -8.54 24.20
CA TRP A 81 6.12 -8.59 24.84
C TRP A 81 5.90 -9.90 25.60
N ASN A 82 6.30 -11.04 25.04
CA ASN A 82 6.16 -12.32 25.73
C ASN A 82 6.95 -12.36 27.04
N LEU A 83 8.17 -11.81 27.05
CA LEU A 83 8.97 -11.69 28.28
C LEU A 83 8.34 -10.69 29.27
N MET A 84 7.79 -9.57 28.78
CA MET A 84 7.12 -8.58 29.62
C MET A 84 5.91 -9.12 30.36
N HIS A 85 5.19 -10.13 29.85
CA HIS A 85 4.07 -10.71 30.59
C HIS A 85 4.50 -11.29 31.95
N ARG A 86 5.74 -11.77 32.05
CA ARG A 86 6.34 -12.26 33.30
C ARG A 86 7.08 -11.15 34.05
N GLU A 87 7.83 -10.33 33.34
CA GLU A 87 8.79 -9.41 33.94
C GLU A 87 8.17 -8.07 34.33
N PHE A 88 7.25 -7.52 33.53
CA PHE A 88 6.60 -6.24 33.78
C PHE A 88 5.23 -6.15 33.09
N PRO A 89 4.21 -6.89 33.57
CA PRO A 89 2.92 -6.99 32.90
C PRO A 89 2.18 -5.63 32.80
N GLU A 90 2.37 -4.73 33.76
CA GLU A 90 1.77 -3.38 33.78
C GLU A 90 2.40 -2.42 32.76
N GLY A 91 3.58 -2.77 32.24
CA GLY A 91 4.25 -2.07 31.14
C GLY A 91 3.64 -2.36 29.78
N ILE A 92 2.84 -3.43 29.65
CA ILE A 92 2.21 -3.83 28.39
C ILE A 92 1.13 -2.83 28.01
N VAL A 93 1.36 -2.13 26.91
CA VAL A 93 0.41 -1.15 26.38
C VAL A 93 -0.67 -1.89 25.59
N LYS A 94 -1.92 -1.83 26.07
CA LYS A 94 -3.08 -2.45 25.38
C LYS A 94 -3.45 -1.77 24.06
N THR A 95 -3.01 -0.53 23.88
CA THR A 95 -3.32 0.28 22.70
C THR A 95 -2.03 0.63 21.97
N PRO A 96 -1.78 0.08 20.76
CA PRO A 96 -0.61 0.43 19.97
C PRO A 96 -0.54 1.95 19.77
N SER A 97 0.66 2.53 19.77
CA SER A 97 0.84 3.94 19.43
C SER A 97 0.14 4.27 18.09
N ALA A 98 -0.74 5.28 18.10
CA ALA A 98 -1.45 5.75 16.91
C ALA A 98 -0.50 6.30 15.83
N SER A 99 0.72 6.68 16.23
CA SER A 99 1.77 7.16 15.35
C SER A 99 2.77 6.06 15.07
N CYS A 100 2.92 5.69 13.80
CA CYS A 100 3.96 4.75 13.36
C CYS A 100 5.40 5.29 13.48
N GLU A 101 5.53 6.57 13.86
CA GLU A 101 6.81 7.29 13.96
C GLU A 101 7.29 7.43 15.40
N ARG A 102 6.38 7.27 16.37
CA ARG A 102 6.75 7.35 17.78
C ARG A 102 6.94 5.94 18.33
N ILE A 103 8.16 5.66 18.77
CA ILE A 103 8.43 4.46 19.56
C ILE A 103 7.65 4.53 20.87
N GLU A 104 7.07 3.41 21.28
CA GLU A 104 6.37 3.33 22.55
C GLU A 104 7.37 3.50 23.68
N SER A 105 7.07 4.40 24.62
CA SER A 105 8.01 4.81 25.68
C SER A 105 8.55 3.67 26.56
N ILE A 106 7.91 2.50 26.51
CA ILE A 106 8.34 1.33 27.26
C ILE A 106 9.66 0.75 26.71
N TRP A 107 9.86 0.77 25.39
CA TRP A 107 11.08 0.20 24.80
C TRP A 107 12.32 1.03 25.16
N PRO A 108 12.34 2.37 24.99
CA PRO A 108 13.45 3.18 25.46
C PRO A 108 13.63 3.11 26.98
N PHE A 109 12.54 2.92 27.75
CA PHE A 109 12.63 2.78 29.21
C PHE A 109 13.38 1.50 29.60
N ILE A 110 13.02 0.36 29.00
CA ILE A 110 13.67 -0.93 29.24
C ILE A 110 15.12 -0.92 28.73
N ALA A 111 15.37 -0.31 27.58
CA ALA A 111 16.71 -0.17 27.00
C ALA A 111 17.60 0.83 27.75
N GLY A 112 17.07 1.56 28.75
CA GLY A 112 17.83 2.58 29.47
C GLY A 112 18.13 3.84 28.66
N GLU A 113 17.44 4.05 27.53
CA GLU A 113 17.60 5.22 26.68
C GLU A 113 17.06 6.51 27.32
N THR A 114 17.40 7.64 26.69
CA THR A 114 17.00 8.96 27.16
C THR A 114 15.51 9.17 26.93
N LEU A 115 14.76 9.29 28.03
CA LEU A 115 13.35 9.65 28.04
C LEU A 115 13.19 11.00 28.74
N THR A 116 12.08 11.68 28.49
CA THR A 116 11.72 12.84 29.31
C THR A 116 11.50 12.39 30.76
N ASP A 117 11.92 13.23 31.72
CA ASP A 117 11.87 12.88 33.14
C ASP A 117 10.47 12.46 33.59
N ARG A 118 9.43 13.16 33.10
CA ARG A 118 8.03 12.80 33.37
C ARG A 118 7.68 11.38 32.93
N THR A 119 8.10 10.98 31.74
CA THR A 119 7.80 9.64 31.20
C THR A 119 8.61 8.57 31.93
N ARG A 120 9.88 8.84 32.21
CA ARG A 120 10.74 7.94 32.98
C ARG A 120 10.19 7.71 34.39
N SER A 121 9.84 8.78 35.11
CA SER A 121 9.26 8.70 36.46
C SER A 121 7.94 7.93 36.45
N LYS A 122 7.08 8.13 35.44
CA LYS A 122 5.84 7.38 35.30
C LYS A 122 6.07 5.88 35.10
N GLN A 123 7.03 5.49 34.26
CA GLN A 123 7.35 4.08 34.04
C GLN A 123 8.03 3.46 35.27
N ARG A 124 8.89 4.24 35.95
CA ARG A 124 9.54 3.81 37.19
C ARG A 124 8.54 3.57 38.32
N ALA A 125 7.58 4.48 38.52
CA ALA A 125 6.51 4.29 39.50
C ALA A 125 5.73 2.99 39.24
N LYS A 126 5.34 2.76 37.98
CA LYS A 126 4.68 1.50 37.59
C LYS A 126 5.53 0.27 37.82
N LEU A 127 6.84 0.35 37.57
CA LEU A 127 7.77 -0.76 37.78
C LEU A 127 7.93 -1.07 39.27
N THR A 128 7.99 -0.04 40.13
CA THR A 128 8.07 -0.20 41.59
C THR A 128 6.86 -0.95 42.12
N ASP A 129 5.66 -0.63 41.62
CA ASP A 129 4.40 -1.24 42.06
C ASP A 129 4.04 -2.52 41.27
N SER A 130 4.93 -3.01 40.40
CA SER A 130 4.65 -4.13 39.52
C SER A 130 4.65 -5.47 40.26
N ILE A 131 3.73 -6.38 39.87
CA ILE A 131 3.77 -7.78 40.32
C ILE A 131 4.84 -8.61 39.59
N GLY A 132 5.44 -8.05 38.55
CA GLY A 132 6.41 -8.71 37.69
C GLY A 132 7.78 -8.87 38.35
N THR A 133 8.57 -9.81 37.83
CA THR A 133 9.90 -10.11 38.39
C THR A 133 10.87 -8.91 38.30
N ALA A 134 10.66 -8.00 37.35
CA ALA A 134 11.55 -6.85 37.14
C ALA A 134 11.50 -5.82 38.26
N ALA A 135 10.41 -5.74 39.04
CA ALA A 135 10.33 -4.87 40.20
C ALA A 135 11.40 -5.19 41.26
N ARG A 136 11.72 -6.48 41.41
CA ARG A 136 12.64 -7.00 42.43
C ARG A 136 14.04 -7.28 41.90
N LEU A 137 14.13 -7.81 40.69
CA LEU A 137 15.38 -8.32 40.10
C LEU A 137 15.92 -7.45 38.97
N GLY A 138 15.17 -6.44 38.52
CA GLY A 138 15.44 -5.73 37.27
C GLY A 138 15.04 -6.53 36.03
N PHE A 139 15.13 -5.87 34.87
CA PHE A 139 14.84 -6.52 33.58
C PHE A 139 15.90 -7.56 33.22
N SER A 140 15.48 -8.66 32.61
CA SER A 140 16.43 -9.64 32.08
C SER A 140 17.28 -9.06 30.95
N GLY A 141 18.52 -9.56 30.79
CA GLY A 141 19.38 -9.17 29.69
C GLY A 141 18.78 -9.45 28.30
N GLU A 142 17.97 -10.51 28.18
CA GLU A 142 17.24 -10.80 26.95
C GLU A 142 16.20 -9.73 26.62
N LEU A 143 15.39 -9.31 27.61
CA LEU A 143 14.38 -8.28 27.41
C LEU A 143 15.03 -6.93 27.07
N ILE A 144 16.14 -6.59 27.73
CA ILE A 144 16.95 -5.40 27.40
C ILE A 144 17.42 -5.46 25.95
N SER A 145 18.01 -6.59 25.52
CA SER A 145 18.49 -6.75 24.14
C SER A 145 17.37 -6.61 23.09
N TYR A 146 16.18 -7.16 23.36
CA TYR A 146 15.04 -6.95 22.47
C TYR A 146 14.58 -5.49 22.44
N ALA A 147 14.57 -4.80 23.59
CA ALA A 147 14.20 -3.39 23.67
C ALA A 147 15.18 -2.49 22.90
N GLU A 148 16.49 -2.67 23.10
CA GLU A 148 17.55 -1.98 22.34
C GLU A 148 17.40 -2.21 20.84
N ARG A 149 17.15 -3.47 20.42
CA ARG A 149 16.94 -3.80 19.02
C ARG A 149 15.71 -3.11 18.44
N VAL A 150 14.62 -3.02 19.19
CA VAL A 150 13.42 -2.29 18.76
C VAL A 150 13.75 -0.80 18.57
N CYS A 151 14.45 -0.18 19.52
CA CYS A 151 14.85 1.22 19.45
C CYS A 151 15.75 1.50 18.24
N HIS A 152 16.82 0.72 18.06
CA HIS A 152 17.72 0.85 16.91
C HIS A 152 17.01 0.66 15.56
N LEU A 153 16.11 -0.32 15.45
CA LEU A 153 15.33 -0.52 14.22
C LEU A 153 14.35 0.64 13.95
N HIS A 154 13.79 1.25 15.00
CA HIS A 154 12.96 2.45 14.87
C HIS A 154 13.78 3.65 14.36
N ASP A 155 14.99 3.85 14.88
CA ASP A 155 15.89 4.90 14.40
C ASP A 155 16.30 4.68 12.95
N ALA A 156 16.66 3.45 12.58
CA ALA A 156 16.94 3.10 11.19
C ALA A 156 15.75 3.41 10.27
N ARG A 157 14.51 3.14 10.73
CA ARG A 157 13.29 3.49 9.98
C ARG A 157 13.10 5.01 9.85
N LEU A 158 13.40 5.78 10.89
CA LEU A 158 13.33 7.24 10.84
C LEU A 158 14.37 7.81 9.88
N GLN A 159 15.58 7.24 9.87
CA GLN A 159 16.62 7.62 8.93
C GLN A 159 16.19 7.37 7.48
N VAL A 160 15.61 6.21 7.19
CA VAL A 160 15.06 5.93 5.85
C VAL A 160 13.96 6.92 5.46
N LYS A 161 13.13 7.37 6.41
CA LYS A 161 12.14 8.42 6.12
C LYS A 161 12.81 9.74 5.72
N ARG A 162 13.87 10.17 6.43
CA ARG A 162 14.64 11.39 6.10
C ARG A 162 15.30 11.28 4.72
N GLU A 163 15.81 10.10 4.37
CA GLU A 163 16.34 9.82 3.04
C GLU A 163 15.27 9.97 1.95
N PHE A 164 14.03 9.51 2.21
CA PHE A 164 12.90 9.71 1.30
C PHE A 164 12.46 11.17 1.17
N ASP A 165 12.40 11.91 2.27
CA ASP A 165 12.09 13.34 2.22
C ASP A 165 13.14 14.08 1.36
N SER A 166 14.42 13.73 1.52
CA SER A 166 15.53 14.27 0.70
C SER A 166 15.43 13.86 -0.78
N PHE A 167 15.04 12.62 -1.06
CA PHE A 167 14.81 12.13 -2.42
C PHE A 167 13.64 12.86 -3.11
N LEU A 168 12.56 13.12 -2.37
CA LEU A 168 11.38 13.83 -2.88
C LEU A 168 11.58 15.34 -3.01
N ALA A 169 12.54 15.91 -2.29
CA ALA A 169 12.88 17.33 -2.33
C ALA A 169 13.68 17.75 -3.58
N ARG A 170 14.09 16.81 -4.43
CA ARG A 170 14.85 17.11 -5.66
C ARG A 170 14.02 17.89 -6.67
N ASP A 171 14.64 18.87 -7.33
CA ASP A 171 13.99 19.76 -8.30
C ASP A 171 13.32 19.02 -9.47
N GLU A 172 13.90 17.89 -9.90
CA GLU A 172 13.34 17.05 -10.97
C GLU A 172 11.94 16.51 -10.67
N TYR A 173 11.53 16.52 -9.40
CA TYR A 173 10.23 16.08 -8.91
C TYR A 173 9.35 17.22 -8.40
N ALA A 174 9.79 18.48 -8.48
CA ALA A 174 9.04 19.65 -8.01
C ALA A 174 7.64 19.73 -8.65
N TRP A 175 7.53 19.41 -9.95
CA TRP A 175 6.26 19.40 -10.70
C TRP A 175 5.25 18.36 -10.19
N ILE A 176 5.69 17.32 -9.48
CA ILE A 176 4.83 16.25 -8.95
C ILE A 176 4.23 16.65 -7.61
N LYS A 177 4.95 17.47 -6.83
CA LYS A 177 4.61 17.82 -5.45
C LYS A 177 3.18 18.37 -5.31
N PRO A 178 2.69 19.32 -6.13
CA PRO A 178 1.32 19.81 -6.02
C PRO A 178 0.27 18.71 -6.21
N VAL A 179 0.52 17.79 -7.15
CA VAL A 179 -0.38 16.65 -7.41
C VAL A 179 -0.40 15.72 -6.19
N PHE A 180 0.74 15.42 -5.60
CA PHE A 180 0.80 14.57 -4.39
C PHE A 180 0.21 15.24 -3.15
N ASP A 181 0.35 16.56 -3.02
CA ASP A 181 -0.25 17.37 -1.95
C ASP A 181 -1.79 17.32 -2.05
N GLU A 182 -2.36 17.45 -3.26
CA GLU A 182 -3.81 17.37 -3.48
C GLU A 182 -4.41 16.02 -3.09
N PHE A 183 -3.69 14.91 -3.32
CA PHE A 183 -4.11 13.59 -2.86
C PHE A 183 -3.86 13.37 -1.36
N GLY A 184 -3.12 14.23 -0.67
CA GLY A 184 -2.74 14.01 0.73
C GLY A 184 -1.89 12.75 0.91
N PHE A 185 -0.99 12.47 -0.03
CA PHE A 185 -0.05 11.36 0.10
C PHE A 185 1.00 11.67 1.17
N SER A 186 1.32 10.67 1.98
CA SER A 186 2.45 10.66 2.93
C SER A 186 3.79 10.43 2.21
N THR A 187 4.92 10.73 2.87
CA THR A 187 6.27 10.50 2.33
C THR A 187 6.45 9.10 1.72
N PHE A 188 5.96 8.06 2.41
CA PHE A 188 6.07 6.68 1.92
C PHE A 188 5.25 6.43 0.66
N GLU A 189 4.02 6.95 0.58
CA GLU A 189 3.15 6.82 -0.59
C GLU A 189 3.72 7.59 -1.79
N ARG A 190 4.17 8.83 -1.57
CA ARG A 190 4.84 9.64 -2.59
C ARG A 190 6.02 8.89 -3.19
N THR A 191 6.88 8.35 -2.32
CA THR A 191 8.08 7.61 -2.73
C THR A 191 7.74 6.36 -3.53
N ILE A 192 6.86 5.49 -3.01
CA ILE A 192 6.57 4.22 -3.69
C ILE A 192 5.85 4.43 -5.01
N PHE A 193 4.94 5.42 -5.10
CA PHE A 193 4.25 5.75 -6.34
C PHE A 193 5.20 6.33 -7.37
N LEU A 194 6.06 7.28 -6.97
CA LEU A 194 7.11 7.79 -7.84
C LEU A 194 7.98 6.66 -8.38
N CYS A 195 8.38 5.71 -7.52
CA CYS A 195 9.15 4.53 -7.92
C CYS A 195 8.43 3.57 -8.90
N GLN A 196 7.11 3.70 -9.06
CA GLN A 196 6.36 2.89 -10.02
C GLN A 196 6.30 3.52 -11.41
N PHE A 197 6.23 4.84 -11.49
CA PHE A 197 5.93 5.55 -12.73
C PHE A 197 7.11 6.36 -13.28
N ASP A 198 8.14 6.68 -12.50
CA ASP A 198 9.32 7.36 -13.04
C ASP A 198 10.13 6.41 -13.95
N PRO A 199 10.55 6.83 -15.16
CA PRO A 199 10.28 8.13 -15.79
C PRO A 199 8.85 8.23 -16.33
N PHE A 200 8.16 9.33 -16.03
CA PHE A 200 6.74 9.49 -16.42
C PHE A 200 6.53 9.59 -17.94
N GLY A 201 7.54 10.06 -18.68
CA GLY A 201 7.51 10.14 -20.14
C GLY A 201 7.22 8.80 -20.83
N GLN A 202 7.48 7.66 -20.19
CA GLN A 202 7.20 6.33 -20.76
C GLN A 202 5.70 6.02 -21.00
N PHE A 203 4.80 6.85 -20.47
CA PHE A 203 3.35 6.75 -20.66
C PHE A 203 2.79 7.75 -21.67
N LEU A 204 3.66 8.59 -22.23
CA LEU A 204 3.30 9.68 -23.12
C LEU A 204 3.81 9.43 -24.54
N ASP A 205 3.22 10.11 -25.51
CA ASP A 205 3.71 10.19 -26.88
C ASP A 205 4.79 11.29 -27.00
N ALA A 206 5.38 11.43 -28.20
CA ALA A 206 6.39 12.44 -28.49
C ALA A 206 5.91 13.89 -28.28
N ARG A 207 4.59 14.13 -28.20
CA ARG A 207 3.97 15.44 -27.95
C ARG A 207 3.58 15.62 -26.47
N GLY A 208 4.01 14.72 -25.58
CA GLY A 208 3.67 14.74 -24.16
C GLY A 208 2.19 14.44 -23.87
N LYS A 209 1.42 13.93 -24.84
CA LYS A 209 0.03 13.49 -24.64
C LYS A 209 0.01 12.01 -24.24
N GLU A 210 -1.11 11.54 -23.71
CA GLU A 210 -1.29 10.12 -23.39
C GLU A 210 -0.98 9.24 -24.60
N LEU A 211 -0.09 8.25 -24.45
CA LEU A 211 0.25 7.31 -25.51
C LEU A 211 -1.00 6.50 -25.93
N ARG A 212 -1.40 6.67 -27.20
CA ARG A 212 -2.57 6.00 -27.80
C ARG A 212 -2.17 5.32 -29.10
N ILE A 213 -2.75 4.14 -29.36
CA ILE A 213 -2.63 3.46 -30.65
C ILE A 213 -4.01 3.35 -31.28
N GLU A 214 -4.12 3.79 -32.52
CA GLU A 214 -5.32 3.60 -33.34
C GLU A 214 -5.21 2.26 -34.08
N LEU A 215 -6.12 1.34 -33.75
CA LEU A 215 -6.21 0.06 -34.43
C LEU A 215 -7.18 0.21 -35.60
N LYS A 216 -6.70 -0.05 -36.81
CA LYS A 216 -7.57 -0.23 -37.98
C LYS A 216 -8.35 -1.53 -37.78
N ARG A 217 -9.68 -1.48 -37.79
CA ARG A 217 -10.49 -2.70 -37.88
C ARG A 217 -10.18 -3.40 -39.21
N ARG A 218 -10.15 -4.73 -39.22
CA ARG A 218 -10.06 -5.50 -40.48
C ARG A 218 -11.23 -5.09 -41.38
N LYS A 219 -10.94 -4.87 -42.67
CA LYS A 219 -11.84 -4.28 -43.70
C LYS A 219 -13.24 -4.90 -43.81
N ALA A 220 -13.49 -6.09 -43.26
CA ALA A 220 -14.78 -6.78 -43.33
C ALA A 220 -15.94 -6.05 -42.63
N HIS A 221 -15.66 -5.15 -41.68
CA HIS A 221 -16.68 -4.34 -41.01
C HIS A 221 -16.20 -2.89 -41.02
N GLY A 222 -16.79 -2.05 -41.89
CA GLY A 222 -16.51 -0.62 -42.08
C GLY A 222 -16.78 0.25 -40.84
N GLY A 223 -16.21 -0.13 -39.71
CA GLY A 223 -16.39 0.49 -38.41
C GLY A 223 -15.27 1.47 -38.08
N LYS A 224 -15.64 2.51 -37.32
CA LYS A 224 -14.75 3.54 -36.78
C LYS A 224 -13.48 2.94 -36.15
N HIS A 225 -12.35 3.64 -36.32
CA HIS A 225 -11.08 3.29 -35.68
C HIS A 225 -11.25 3.12 -34.17
N ILE A 226 -10.65 2.07 -33.60
CA ILE A 226 -10.65 1.84 -32.16
C ILE A 226 -9.35 2.42 -31.59
N THR A 227 -9.46 3.46 -30.77
CA THR A 227 -8.31 4.05 -30.07
C THR A 227 -8.05 3.31 -28.77
N ARG A 228 -6.90 2.63 -28.66
CA ARG A 228 -6.45 1.98 -27.44
C ARG A 228 -5.59 2.93 -26.61
N ARG A 229 -5.97 3.15 -25.35
CA ARG A 229 -5.28 4.00 -24.37
C ARG A 229 -4.11 3.28 -23.70
N ILE A 230 -2.98 3.17 -24.39
CA ILE A 230 -1.84 2.36 -23.93
C ILE A 230 -1.15 2.99 -22.72
N GLY A 231 -0.85 4.28 -22.77
CA GLY A 231 -0.15 4.99 -21.69
C GLY A 231 -0.87 4.86 -20.36
N ARG A 232 -2.19 5.13 -20.35
CA ARG A 232 -3.03 4.96 -19.16
C ARG A 232 -3.11 3.51 -18.71
N ASN A 233 -3.30 2.54 -19.61
CA ASN A 233 -3.37 1.12 -19.22
C ASN A 233 -2.05 0.65 -18.59
N LYS A 234 -0.91 1.09 -19.14
CA LYS A 234 0.43 0.83 -18.60
C LYS A 234 0.61 1.51 -17.25
N PHE A 235 0.16 2.76 -17.10
CA PHE A 235 0.14 3.46 -15.81
C PHE A 235 -0.69 2.71 -14.77
N HIS A 236 -1.90 2.29 -15.11
CA HIS A 236 -2.74 1.44 -14.26
C HIS A 236 -2.02 0.15 -13.87
N SER A 237 -1.35 -0.49 -14.82
CA SER A 237 -0.57 -1.70 -14.55
C SER A 237 0.55 -1.42 -13.54
N VAL A 238 1.40 -0.42 -13.75
CA VAL A 238 2.50 -0.14 -12.80
C VAL A 238 2.01 0.26 -11.41
N MET A 239 0.85 0.93 -11.33
CA MET A 239 0.19 1.30 -10.07
C MET A 239 -0.56 0.13 -9.41
N GLY A 240 -0.52 -1.07 -10.00
CA GLY A 240 -1.13 -2.27 -9.44
C GLY A 240 -2.64 -2.36 -9.65
N LYS A 241 -3.20 -1.65 -10.62
CA LYS A 241 -4.64 -1.57 -10.89
C LYS A 241 -5.12 -2.23 -12.16
N ALA A 242 -4.23 -2.72 -13.00
CA ALA A 242 -4.65 -3.42 -14.19
C ALA A 242 -5.20 -4.81 -13.82
N ILE A 243 -6.41 -5.10 -14.29
CA ILE A 243 -7.03 -6.42 -14.18
C ILE A 243 -6.89 -7.08 -15.56
N TYR A 244 -6.34 -8.29 -15.57
CA TYR A 244 -6.20 -9.08 -16.78
C TYR A 244 -7.03 -10.36 -16.66
N PRO A 245 -7.73 -10.78 -17.72
CA PRO A 245 -8.26 -12.13 -17.78
C PRO A 245 -7.08 -13.11 -17.71
N TRP A 246 -7.27 -14.20 -16.97
CA TRP A 246 -6.31 -15.27 -16.83
C TRP A 246 -7.03 -16.59 -17.02
N SER A 247 -6.44 -17.48 -17.81
CA SER A 247 -6.86 -18.86 -17.96
C SER A 247 -5.68 -19.78 -17.69
N SER A 248 -5.92 -20.87 -16.97
CA SER A 248 -4.95 -21.95 -16.76
C SER A 248 -5.68 -23.28 -16.69
N GLY A 249 -5.49 -24.11 -17.71
CA GLY A 249 -6.32 -25.28 -17.93
C GLY A 249 -7.80 -24.88 -18.00
N ASN A 250 -8.66 -25.56 -17.24
CA ASN A 250 -10.10 -25.29 -17.21
C ASN A 250 -10.51 -24.17 -16.26
N LYS A 251 -9.56 -23.46 -15.64
CA LYS A 251 -9.87 -22.35 -14.72
C LYS A 251 -9.71 -21.03 -15.44
N GLU A 252 -10.79 -20.28 -15.54
CA GLU A 252 -10.80 -18.89 -15.99
C GLU A 252 -11.04 -17.94 -14.83
N GLY A 253 -10.43 -16.76 -14.90
CA GLY A 253 -10.57 -15.75 -13.86
C GLY A 253 -9.93 -14.43 -14.24
N HIS A 254 -9.77 -13.59 -13.22
CA HIS A 254 -9.16 -12.27 -13.36
C HIS A 254 -8.02 -12.13 -12.36
N ILE A 255 -6.84 -11.79 -12.85
CA ILE A 255 -5.66 -11.51 -12.02
C ILE A 255 -5.38 -10.03 -12.04
N VAL A 256 -5.11 -9.50 -10.84
CA VAL A 256 -4.63 -8.14 -10.67
C VAL A 256 -3.14 -8.12 -10.92
N SER A 257 -2.70 -7.39 -11.94
CA SER A 257 -1.29 -7.26 -12.32
C SER A 257 -0.66 -6.02 -11.70
N GLY A 258 0.66 -5.95 -11.78
CA GLY A 258 1.45 -4.81 -11.32
C GLY A 258 1.95 -4.90 -9.89
N SER A 259 2.47 -3.77 -9.39
CA SER A 259 3.15 -3.68 -8.10
C SER A 259 2.21 -3.93 -6.93
N GLN A 260 2.47 -5.01 -6.18
CA GLN A 260 1.75 -5.31 -4.95
C GLN A 260 1.98 -4.24 -3.88
N LEU A 261 3.18 -3.68 -3.80
CA LEU A 261 3.49 -2.59 -2.87
C LEU A 261 2.64 -1.35 -3.17
N ALA A 262 2.52 -0.96 -4.44
CA ALA A 262 1.67 0.16 -4.82
C ALA A 262 0.20 -0.10 -4.45
N ARG A 263 -0.30 -1.32 -4.66
CA ARG A 263 -1.67 -1.68 -4.23
C ARG A 263 -1.86 -1.55 -2.73
N ASN A 264 -0.91 -2.06 -1.95
CA ASN A 264 -0.95 -1.96 -0.48
C ASN A 264 -0.99 -0.50 -0.04
N HIS A 265 -0.15 0.35 -0.63
CA HIS A 265 -0.09 1.76 -0.28
C HIS A 265 -1.33 2.54 -0.67
N TRP A 266 -1.91 2.25 -1.83
CA TRP A 266 -3.20 2.84 -2.16
C TRP A 266 -4.33 2.40 -1.23
N TYR A 267 -4.35 1.12 -0.85
CA TYR A 267 -5.34 0.61 0.09
C TYR A 267 -5.21 1.31 1.45
N LEU A 268 -3.98 1.48 1.95
CA LEU A 268 -3.70 2.23 3.17
C LEU A 268 -4.13 3.70 3.04
N TRP A 269 -3.84 4.33 1.90
CA TRP A 269 -4.26 5.69 1.62
C TRP A 269 -5.78 5.85 1.62
N VAL A 270 -6.53 4.96 0.95
CA VAL A 270 -8.00 4.97 0.95
C VAL A 270 -8.54 4.81 2.36
N ASN A 271 -8.04 3.82 3.12
CA ASN A 271 -8.48 3.62 4.49
C ASN A 271 -8.22 4.84 5.37
N ARG A 272 -7.06 5.49 5.20
CA ARG A 272 -6.73 6.69 5.96
C ARG A 272 -7.61 7.88 5.58
N GLN A 273 -7.67 8.21 4.29
CA GLN A 273 -8.31 9.44 3.82
C GLN A 273 -9.84 9.34 3.72
N ILE A 274 -10.34 8.16 3.35
CA ILE A 274 -11.77 7.94 3.07
C ILE A 274 -12.43 7.17 4.22
N GLY A 275 -11.83 6.05 4.64
CA GLY A 275 -12.49 5.10 5.53
C GLY A 275 -12.48 5.46 7.02
N LEU A 276 -11.48 6.22 7.49
CA LEU A 276 -11.32 6.58 8.90
C LEU A 276 -11.61 8.07 9.18
N ASN A 277 -12.21 8.78 8.21
CA ASN A 277 -12.54 10.20 8.32
C ASN A 277 -11.36 11.11 8.77
N TYR A 278 -10.10 10.70 8.60
CA TYR A 278 -8.92 11.58 8.78
C TYR A 278 -8.75 12.58 7.65
N SER A 279 -9.71 12.68 6.73
CA SER A 279 -9.81 13.75 5.74
C SER A 279 -9.56 15.08 6.44
N ARG A 280 -8.51 15.81 6.01
CA ARG A 280 -8.42 17.24 6.33
C ARG A 280 -9.69 17.86 5.75
N GLN A 281 -10.59 18.31 6.63
CA GLN A 281 -11.81 19.00 6.24
C GLN A 281 -11.49 20.01 5.12
N GLY A 282 -12.24 19.94 4.01
CA GLY A 282 -12.10 20.88 2.88
C GLY A 282 -11.36 20.37 1.64
N ASN A 283 -10.86 19.13 1.60
CA ASN A 283 -10.31 18.58 0.35
C ASN A 283 -11.40 18.02 -0.57
N GLU A 284 -11.86 18.83 -1.52
CA GLU A 284 -12.92 18.47 -2.48
C GLU A 284 -12.65 17.18 -3.26
N LEU A 285 -11.39 16.90 -3.61
CA LEU A 285 -11.01 15.69 -4.33
C LEU A 285 -11.28 14.45 -3.47
N ILE A 286 -10.89 14.48 -2.20
CA ILE A 286 -11.10 13.38 -1.24
C ILE A 286 -12.59 13.19 -0.98
N GLU A 287 -13.34 14.26 -0.77
CA GLU A 287 -14.80 14.19 -0.60
C GLU A 287 -15.51 13.64 -1.85
N SER A 288 -15.00 13.93 -3.05
CA SER A 288 -15.52 13.32 -4.28
C SER A 288 -15.30 11.82 -4.35
N PHE A 289 -14.16 11.32 -3.83
CA PHE A 289 -13.90 9.88 -3.74
C PHE A 289 -14.70 9.21 -2.63
N LYS A 290 -14.93 9.91 -1.52
CA LYS A 290 -15.77 9.42 -0.43
C LYS A 290 -17.20 9.17 -0.88
N ARG A 291 -17.81 10.14 -1.57
CA ARG A 291 -19.15 9.99 -2.16
C ARG A 291 -19.24 8.81 -3.12
N ASP A 292 -18.23 8.62 -3.96
CA ASP A 292 -18.16 7.46 -4.84
C ASP A 292 -18.06 6.14 -4.06
N TYR A 293 -17.30 6.13 -2.96
CA TYR A 293 -17.10 4.95 -2.12
C TYR A 293 -18.37 4.56 -1.37
N GLU A 294 -19.07 5.53 -0.79
CA GLU A 294 -20.38 5.34 -0.16
C GLU A 294 -21.41 4.82 -1.16
N ARG A 295 -21.41 5.36 -2.39
CA ARG A 295 -22.27 4.85 -3.48
C ARG A 295 -21.90 3.42 -3.88
N ASP A 296 -20.61 3.09 -3.98
CA ASP A 296 -20.15 1.73 -4.29
C ASP A 296 -20.51 0.74 -3.18
N LEU A 297 -20.52 1.18 -1.91
CA LEU A 297 -20.92 0.38 -0.75
C LEU A 297 -22.44 0.27 -0.58
N GLY A 298 -23.21 1.17 -1.18
CA GLY A 298 -24.66 1.28 -0.98
C GLY A 298 -25.06 1.76 0.42
N VAL A 299 -24.09 2.22 1.23
CA VAL A 299 -24.29 2.64 2.63
C VAL A 299 -23.38 3.83 2.94
N SER A 300 -23.91 4.82 3.66
CA SER A 300 -23.13 5.95 4.17
C SER A 300 -22.09 5.50 5.19
N LEU A 301 -20.86 6.02 5.10
CA LEU A 301 -19.83 5.71 6.09
C LEU A 301 -20.20 6.21 7.48
N GLY A 302 -20.92 7.33 7.57
CA GLY A 302 -21.43 7.85 8.85
C GLY A 302 -22.44 6.90 9.51
N ALA A 303 -23.27 6.20 8.72
CA ALA A 303 -24.19 5.19 9.25
C ALA A 303 -23.45 3.95 9.76
N LEU A 304 -22.36 3.55 9.10
CA LEU A 304 -21.50 2.45 9.56
C LEU A 304 -20.75 2.79 10.85
N GLU A 305 -20.26 4.02 10.99
CA GLU A 305 -19.61 4.48 12.22
C GLU A 305 -20.58 4.50 13.40
N GLN A 306 -21.82 4.96 13.19
CA GLN A 306 -22.88 4.90 14.19
C GLN A 306 -23.20 3.46 14.60
N LEU A 307 -23.30 2.53 13.64
CA LEU A 307 -23.52 1.10 13.90
C LEU A 307 -22.37 0.44 14.68
N ILE A 308 -21.12 0.80 14.40
CA ILE A 308 -19.94 0.27 15.11
C ILE A 308 -19.86 0.83 16.54
N ALA A 309 -20.41 2.02 16.78
CA ALA A 309 -20.47 2.65 18.09
C ALA A 309 -21.55 2.09 19.02
N LEU A 310 -22.49 1.28 18.50
CA LEU A 310 -23.53 0.63 19.31
C LEU A 310 -22.95 -0.50 20.18
N SER A 311 -23.46 -0.63 21.41
CA SER A 311 -23.14 -1.77 22.29
C SER A 311 -23.78 -3.07 21.78
N ASP A 312 -23.31 -4.24 22.26
CA ASP A 312 -23.87 -5.54 21.87
C ASP A 312 -25.37 -5.67 22.23
N GLU A 313 -25.80 -5.08 23.33
CA GLU A 313 -27.21 -5.02 23.74
C GLU A 313 -28.04 -4.14 22.80
N GLN A 314 -27.52 -2.98 22.39
CA GLN A 314 -28.19 -2.09 21.44
C GLN A 314 -28.33 -2.69 20.04
N LEU A 315 -27.35 -3.50 19.62
CA LEU A 315 -27.40 -4.24 18.37
C LEU A 315 -28.46 -5.35 18.40
N CYS A 316 -28.56 -6.09 19.51
CA CYS A 316 -29.56 -7.14 19.70
C CYS A 316 -30.99 -6.61 19.84
N ASP A 317 -31.20 -5.53 20.58
CA ASP A 317 -32.52 -4.88 20.72
C ASP A 317 -32.99 -4.24 19.42
N GLY A 318 -32.06 -3.72 18.60
CA GLY A 318 -32.36 -3.20 17.27
C GLY A 318 -32.85 -4.28 16.31
N ILE A 319 -32.27 -5.49 16.37
CA ILE A 319 -32.67 -6.64 15.54
C ILE A 319 -34.10 -7.09 15.85
N GLY A 320 -34.50 -7.03 17.13
CA GLY A 320 -35.87 -7.38 17.56
C GLY A 320 -36.97 -6.42 17.09
N ARG A 321 -36.62 -5.23 16.58
CA ARG A 321 -37.57 -4.17 16.20
C ARG A 321 -37.62 -3.84 14.70
N ILE A 322 -36.76 -4.43 13.87
CA ILE A 322 -36.76 -4.17 12.42
C ILE A 322 -37.77 -5.09 11.73
N GLU A 323 -39.05 -4.73 11.81
CA GLU A 323 -40.03 -5.15 10.81
C GLU A 323 -39.91 -4.22 9.61
N HIS A 324 -39.08 -4.57 8.61
CA HIS A 324 -39.23 -4.14 7.20
C HIS A 324 -38.14 -4.80 6.33
N SER A 325 -38.59 -5.55 5.32
CA SER A 325 -37.81 -6.46 4.46
C SER A 325 -36.69 -5.83 3.61
N ALA A 326 -36.63 -4.49 3.51
CA ALA A 326 -35.60 -3.79 2.74
C ALA A 326 -34.36 -3.39 3.56
N ILE A 327 -34.54 -3.05 4.84
CA ILE A 327 -33.45 -2.64 5.74
C ILE A 327 -32.74 -3.89 6.30
N ALA A 328 -33.50 -4.94 6.60
CA ALA A 328 -32.96 -6.22 7.06
C ALA A 328 -32.00 -6.85 6.04
N SER A 329 -32.29 -6.79 4.73
CA SER A 329 -31.42 -7.38 3.69
C SER A 329 -30.10 -6.63 3.50
N ALA A 330 -30.07 -5.31 3.77
CA ALA A 330 -28.86 -4.49 3.71
C ALA A 330 -28.04 -4.54 5.01
N LEU A 331 -28.68 -4.67 6.17
CA LEU A 331 -28.03 -4.69 7.48
C LEU A 331 -27.56 -6.08 7.91
N LEU A 332 -28.25 -7.17 7.53
CA LEU A 332 -27.84 -8.54 7.89
C LEU A 332 -26.38 -8.84 7.51
N PRO A 333 -25.92 -8.54 6.27
CA PRO A 333 -24.53 -8.78 5.88
C PRO A 333 -23.55 -7.97 6.73
N LEU A 334 -23.91 -6.74 7.12
CA LEU A 334 -23.08 -5.87 7.95
C LEU A 334 -23.00 -6.35 9.41
N ILE A 335 -24.11 -6.86 9.94
CA ILE A 335 -24.21 -7.45 11.29
C ILE A 335 -23.45 -8.78 11.34
N GLU A 336 -23.62 -9.66 10.35
CA GLU A 336 -22.84 -10.89 10.23
C GLU A 336 -21.34 -10.61 10.08
N MET A 337 -20.97 -9.56 9.35
CA MET A 337 -19.60 -9.07 9.25
C MET A 337 -19.07 -8.58 10.60
N ALA A 338 -19.87 -7.82 11.36
CA ALA A 338 -19.50 -7.35 12.70
C ALA A 338 -19.36 -8.51 13.71
N GLN A 339 -20.26 -9.49 13.67
CA GLN A 339 -20.22 -10.67 14.53
C GLN A 339 -19.03 -11.59 14.21
N LYS A 340 -18.71 -11.79 12.91
CA LYS A 340 -17.49 -12.50 12.48
C LYS A 340 -16.21 -11.76 12.91
N ALA A 341 -16.24 -10.43 12.92
CA ALA A 341 -15.14 -9.60 13.43
C ALA A 341 -14.91 -9.79 14.94
N LYS A 342 -15.98 -9.93 15.73
CA LYS A 342 -15.91 -10.14 17.18
C LYS A 342 -15.43 -11.55 17.57
N LYS A 343 -15.87 -12.61 16.87
CA LYS A 343 -15.52 -14.01 17.22
C LYS A 343 -14.06 -14.40 16.95
N SER A 344 -13.42 -13.81 15.94
CA SER A 344 -11.99 -13.99 15.71
C SER A 344 -11.40 -12.76 15.02
N PRO A 345 -11.08 -11.71 15.78
CA PRO A 345 -10.61 -10.44 15.21
C PRO A 345 -9.37 -10.63 14.32
N SER A 346 -8.46 -11.52 14.73
CA SER A 346 -7.22 -11.84 13.99
C SER A 346 -7.47 -12.61 12.69
N ALA A 347 -8.36 -13.61 12.69
CA ALA A 347 -8.69 -14.37 11.48
C ALA A 347 -9.55 -13.56 10.51
N TYR A 348 -10.49 -12.76 11.05
CA TYR A 348 -11.31 -11.83 10.28
C TYR A 348 -10.47 -10.71 9.66
N LEU A 349 -9.55 -10.08 10.40
CA LEU A 349 -8.63 -9.07 9.86
C LEU A 349 -7.66 -9.65 8.82
N LYS A 350 -7.19 -10.89 8.98
CA LYS A 350 -6.36 -11.58 7.96
C LYS A 350 -7.14 -11.95 6.70
N ALA A 351 -8.36 -12.49 6.87
CA ALA A 351 -9.25 -12.83 5.76
C ALA A 351 -9.72 -11.56 5.03
N GLN A 352 -10.12 -10.53 5.77
CA GLN A 352 -10.46 -9.22 5.22
C GLN A 352 -9.26 -8.50 4.64
N GLY A 353 -8.04 -8.63 5.16
CA GLY A 353 -6.86 -8.01 4.54
C GLY A 353 -6.66 -8.48 3.10
N LYS A 354 -6.73 -9.80 2.87
CA LYS A 354 -6.63 -10.39 1.52
C LYS A 354 -7.86 -10.08 0.64
N THR A 355 -9.05 -10.12 1.21
CA THR A 355 -10.31 -9.85 0.47
C THR A 355 -10.48 -8.36 0.17
N ARG A 356 -10.17 -7.45 1.09
CA ARG A 356 -10.24 -5.99 0.93
C ARG A 356 -9.19 -5.46 -0.03
N LEU A 357 -7.98 -6.02 -0.08
CA LEU A 357 -7.00 -5.68 -1.12
C LEU A 357 -7.47 -6.13 -2.52
N ARG A 358 -8.11 -7.31 -2.62
CA ARG A 358 -8.73 -7.79 -3.86
C ARG A 358 -9.97 -6.97 -4.24
N MET A 359 -10.80 -6.60 -3.28
CA MET A 359 -11.97 -5.73 -3.48
C MET A 359 -11.54 -4.32 -3.87
N TRP A 360 -10.51 -3.76 -3.22
CA TRP A 360 -9.93 -2.48 -3.59
C TRP A 360 -9.39 -2.54 -5.02
N ALA A 361 -8.61 -3.57 -5.38
CA ALA A 361 -8.15 -3.75 -6.76
C ALA A 361 -9.31 -3.73 -7.78
N LYS A 362 -10.49 -4.20 -7.39
CA LYS A 362 -11.72 -4.22 -8.20
C LYS A 362 -12.65 -3.00 -8.00
N SER A 363 -12.38 -2.11 -7.04
CA SER A 363 -13.30 -1.02 -6.70
C SER A 363 -13.24 0.12 -7.71
N ARG A 364 -14.40 0.72 -8.02
CA ARG A 364 -14.50 1.81 -8.99
C ARG A 364 -13.82 3.08 -8.47
N VAL A 365 -13.94 3.35 -7.17
CA VAL A 365 -13.23 4.45 -6.50
C VAL A 365 -11.73 4.40 -6.77
N ALA A 366 -11.15 3.22 -6.64
CA ALA A 366 -9.72 3.10 -6.72
C ALA A 366 -9.21 3.10 -8.17
N ASP A 367 -10.01 2.58 -9.10
CA ASP A 367 -9.80 2.81 -10.52
C ASP A 367 -9.89 4.31 -10.87
N ARG A 368 -10.92 5.02 -10.39
CA ARG A 368 -11.07 6.47 -10.56
C ARG A 368 -9.88 7.24 -9.97
N ALA A 369 -9.41 6.89 -8.77
CA ALA A 369 -8.28 7.55 -8.13
C ALA A 369 -7.01 7.47 -8.98
N VAL A 370 -6.67 6.28 -9.51
CA VAL A 370 -5.51 6.12 -10.41
C VAL A 370 -5.72 6.87 -11.74
N LYS A 371 -6.94 6.89 -12.27
CA LYS A 371 -7.28 7.65 -13.49
C LYS A 371 -7.11 9.15 -13.30
N VAL A 372 -7.56 9.69 -12.18
CA VAL A 372 -7.43 11.11 -11.84
C VAL A 372 -5.97 11.46 -11.60
N LEU A 373 -5.22 10.60 -10.89
CA LEU A 373 -3.78 10.78 -10.68
C LEU A 373 -3.05 10.86 -12.03
N PHE A 374 -3.31 9.92 -12.94
CA PHE A 374 -2.70 9.93 -14.26
C PHE A 374 -3.00 11.21 -15.05
N LYS A 375 -4.26 11.67 -15.02
CA LYS A 375 -4.68 12.91 -15.70
C LYS A 375 -3.94 14.13 -15.14
N LYS A 376 -3.86 14.25 -13.81
CA LYS A 376 -3.18 15.37 -13.14
C LYS A 376 -1.67 15.35 -13.36
N LEU A 377 -1.03 14.19 -13.27
CA LEU A 377 0.39 14.03 -13.61
C LEU A 377 0.66 14.37 -15.08
N THR A 378 -0.20 13.96 -16.01
CA THR A 378 -0.06 14.32 -17.43
C THR A 378 -0.19 15.83 -17.64
N PHE A 379 -1.08 16.50 -16.92
CA PHE A 379 -1.21 17.95 -16.99
C PHE A 379 0.04 18.64 -16.41
N ALA A 380 0.47 18.26 -15.21
CA ALA A 380 1.63 18.84 -14.55
C ALA A 380 2.93 18.60 -15.34
N TYR A 381 3.10 17.42 -15.93
CA TYR A 381 4.28 17.08 -16.73
C TYR A 381 4.41 17.95 -17.99
N LYS A 382 3.30 18.43 -18.57
CA LYS A 382 3.33 19.32 -19.73
C LYS A 382 3.70 20.76 -19.40
N GLN A 383 3.57 21.16 -18.14
CA GLN A 383 3.91 22.50 -17.66
C GLN A 383 5.37 22.59 -17.18
N ARG A 384 6.04 21.43 -17.07
CA ARG A 384 7.49 21.31 -16.87
C ARG A 384 8.18 21.51 -18.21
#